data_AF-Q6VMU7-F1
#
_entry.id   AF-Q6VMU7-F1
#
_cell.length_a   1.000
_cell.length_b   1.000
_cell.length_c   1.000
_cell.angle_alpha   90.00
_cell.angle_beta   90.00
_cell.angle_gamma   90.00
#
_symmetry.space_group_name_H-M   'P 1'
#
loop_
_entity.id
_entity.type
_entity.pdbx_description
1 polymer ?
#
loop_
_entity_poly.entity_id
_entity_poly.type
_entity_poly.pdbx_seq_one_letter_code
_entity_poly.pdbx_strand_id
1 'polypeptide(L)'
;MAQVINTNSLSLITQNNINKNQSALSSSIERLSSGLRINSAKDDAAGQAIANRFTSNIKGLTQAARNANDGISVAQTTEGALSEINNNLQRIRELTVQASTGTNSDSDLDSIQDEIKSRLDEIDRVSGQTQFNGVNVLAKDGSMKIQVGANDGQTITIDLKKIDSDTLGLNGFNVNGSGTIANKAATISDLTAAKMDAATNTITTTNNALTASKALDQLKDGDTVTIKADAAQTATVYTYNASAGNFSLSNVSNNTSEKAGDVAASLLPPAGQTASGVYKAASGEVNFDVDANGKITIGGQKAYLTSDGNLTTNDAGGATAATLDGLFKKAGDGQSIGFKKTASVTMGGTTYNFKTGADADAATANAGVSFTDTASKETVLNKVATAKQGKAAAADGDTSATITYKSGVQTYQAVFAAGDGTASAKYADKADVSNATATYTDADGEMTTIGSYTTKYSIDANNGKVTVDSGTGTGKYAPKVGAEVYVSANGTLTTDATSEGTVTKDPLKALDEAISSIDKFRSSLGAIQNRLDSAVTNLNNTTTNLSEAQSRIQDADYATEVSNMSKAQIIQQAGNSVLAKANQVPQQVLSLLQG
;
A
#
# COMPACT_ATOMS: atom_id res chain seq x y z
N MET A 1 40.70 100.89 40.90
CA MET A 1 39.40 100.16 40.96
C MET A 1 38.36 101.14 41.44
N ALA A 2 37.31 101.41 40.65
CA ALA A 2 36.22 102.29 41.09
C ALA A 2 35.43 101.59 42.21
N GLN A 3 35.47 102.13 43.44
CA GLN A 3 34.66 101.64 44.55
C GLN A 3 33.22 102.15 44.38
N VAL A 4 32.37 101.34 43.75
CA VAL A 4 30.93 101.60 43.66
C VAL A 4 30.27 100.92 44.86
N ILE A 5 29.71 101.69 45.79
CA ILE A 5 29.20 101.18 47.09
C ILE A 5 27.86 100.43 46.92
N ASN A 6 27.04 100.80 45.92
CA ASN A 6 25.70 100.22 45.74
C ASN A 6 25.70 98.85 45.03
N THR A 7 26.81 98.46 44.38
CA THR A 7 26.93 97.15 43.72
C THR A 7 28.28 96.53 44.06
N ASN A 8 28.29 95.66 45.07
CA ASN A 8 29.50 94.94 45.47
C ASN A 8 29.82 93.83 44.46
N SER A 9 30.58 94.20 43.42
CA SER A 9 31.00 93.27 42.37
C SER A 9 31.79 92.07 42.92
N LEU A 10 32.56 92.22 44.00
CA LEU A 10 33.34 91.13 44.59
C LEU A 10 32.43 90.09 45.26
N SER A 11 31.41 90.56 45.99
CA SER A 11 30.38 89.70 46.57
C SER A 11 29.53 89.01 45.49
N LEU A 12 29.14 89.73 44.43
CA LEU A 12 28.37 89.15 43.32
C LEU A 12 29.16 88.09 42.53
N ILE A 13 30.46 88.32 42.29
CA ILE A 13 31.35 87.33 41.66
C ILE A 13 31.51 86.11 42.57
N THR A 14 31.67 86.33 43.88
CA THR A 14 31.82 85.25 44.87
C THR A 14 30.53 84.43 44.97
N GLN A 15 29.36 85.05 45.00
CA GLN A 15 28.05 84.39 44.99
C GLN A 15 27.83 83.58 43.70
N ASN A 16 28.19 84.14 42.53
CA ASN A 16 28.13 83.41 41.27
C ASN A 16 29.05 82.19 41.25
N ASN A 17 30.25 82.29 41.84
CA ASN A 17 31.18 81.17 41.98
C ASN A 17 30.70 80.12 42.99
N ILE A 18 30.07 80.53 44.10
CA ILE A 18 29.43 79.61 45.07
C ILE A 18 28.27 78.86 44.39
N ASN A 19 27.40 79.56 43.65
CA ASN A 19 26.28 78.94 42.94
C ASN A 19 26.77 77.92 41.88
N LYS A 20 27.86 78.23 41.17
CA LYS A 20 28.52 77.29 40.24
C LYS A 20 29.07 76.07 40.97
N ASN A 21 29.75 76.25 42.11
CA ASN A 21 30.26 75.13 42.91
C ASN A 21 29.15 74.28 43.54
N GLN A 22 28.05 74.90 43.96
CA GLN A 22 26.91 74.17 44.52
C GLN A 22 26.21 73.32 43.44
N SER A 23 26.18 73.80 42.20
CA SER A 23 25.73 73.02 41.04
C SER A 23 26.70 71.86 40.73
N ALA A 24 28.01 72.10 40.77
CA ALA A 24 29.01 71.06 40.56
C ALA A 24 28.98 69.98 41.67
N LEU A 25 28.84 70.39 42.93
CA LEU A 25 28.69 69.49 44.07
C LEU A 25 27.43 68.61 43.93
N SER A 26 26.31 69.21 43.55
CA SER A 26 25.05 68.48 43.34
C SER A 26 25.19 67.44 42.23
N SER A 27 25.88 67.77 41.14
CA SER A 27 26.15 66.83 40.04
C SER A 27 27.07 65.68 40.45
N SER A 28 28.16 65.94 41.18
CA SER A 28 29.02 64.85 41.68
C SER A 28 28.30 63.96 42.70
N ILE A 29 27.42 64.50 43.54
CA ILE A 29 26.56 63.71 44.44
C ILE A 29 25.59 62.83 43.64
N GLU A 30 24.96 63.39 42.61
CA GLU A 30 24.04 62.67 41.73
C GLU A 30 24.75 61.51 40.98
N ARG A 31 25.97 61.74 40.49
CA ARG A 31 26.79 60.72 39.84
C ARG A 31 27.29 59.65 40.80
N LEU A 32 27.71 60.02 42.01
CA LEU A 32 28.10 59.07 43.06
C LEU A 32 26.92 58.23 43.54
N SER A 33 25.73 58.84 43.64
CA SER A 33 24.52 58.15 44.09
C SER A 33 23.95 57.22 43.03
N SER A 34 24.02 57.60 41.75
CA SER A 34 23.53 56.76 40.64
C SER A 34 24.57 55.74 40.19
N GLY A 35 25.85 55.96 40.48
CA GLY A 35 26.96 55.21 39.90
C GLY A 35 27.20 55.53 38.42
N LEU A 36 26.44 56.46 37.84
CA LEU A 36 26.47 56.80 36.43
C LEU A 36 27.06 58.21 36.23
N ARG A 37 28.06 58.33 35.37
CA ARG A 37 28.61 59.59 34.88
C ARG A 37 27.59 60.37 34.06
N ILE A 38 26.75 59.66 33.28
CA ILE A 38 25.73 60.26 32.42
C ILE A 38 24.36 59.89 33.01
N ASN A 39 23.76 60.82 33.76
CA ASN A 39 22.44 60.62 34.36
C ASN A 39 21.32 61.28 33.54
N SER A 40 21.64 62.35 32.79
CA SER A 40 20.67 63.07 31.96
C SER A 40 21.24 63.44 30.57
N ALA A 41 20.35 63.80 29.63
CA ALA A 41 20.74 64.26 28.29
C ALA A 41 21.58 65.55 28.31
N LYS A 42 21.53 66.30 29.43
CA LYS A 42 22.32 67.50 29.64
C LYS A 42 23.79 67.18 29.89
N ASP A 43 24.10 66.02 30.46
CA ASP A 43 25.48 65.64 30.81
C ASP A 43 26.29 65.27 29.57
N ASP A 44 25.72 64.44 28.69
CA ASP A 44 26.28 64.08 27.38
C ASP A 44 25.17 63.50 26.50
N ALA A 45 24.63 64.32 25.59
CA ALA A 45 23.55 63.91 24.70
C ALA A 45 23.95 62.76 23.74
N ALA A 46 25.20 62.75 23.26
CA ALA A 46 25.68 61.72 22.35
C ALA A 46 25.97 60.41 23.11
N GLY A 47 26.62 60.51 24.28
CA GLY A 47 26.87 59.38 25.16
C GLY A 47 25.58 58.71 25.63
N GLN A 48 24.56 59.49 26.00
CA GLN A 48 23.26 58.95 26.38
C GLN A 48 22.53 58.27 25.21
N ALA A 49 22.59 58.83 23.99
CA ALA A 49 22.00 58.21 22.81
C ALA A 49 22.64 56.84 22.49
N ILE A 50 23.96 56.74 22.60
CA ILE A 50 24.70 55.49 22.40
C ILE A 50 24.35 54.48 23.51
N ALA A 51 24.32 54.92 24.78
CA ALA A 51 23.95 54.07 25.92
C ALA A 51 22.51 53.54 25.81
N ASN A 52 21.56 54.36 25.35
CA ASN A 52 20.19 53.94 25.08
C ASN A 52 20.12 52.89 23.95
N ARG A 53 20.92 53.04 22.90
CA ARG A 53 21.04 52.05 21.82
C ARG A 53 21.65 50.73 22.33
N PHE A 54 22.71 50.79 23.14
CA PHE A 54 23.29 49.61 23.76
C PHE A 54 22.31 48.92 24.71
N THR A 55 21.58 49.67 25.54
CA THR A 55 20.53 49.12 26.39
C THR A 55 19.45 48.39 25.57
N SER A 56 19.03 48.98 24.46
CA SER A 56 18.02 48.38 23.56
C SER A 56 18.55 47.09 22.92
N ASN A 57 19.79 47.12 22.43
CA ASN A 57 20.43 45.94 21.85
C ASN A 57 20.65 44.85 22.90
N ILE A 58 21.15 45.17 24.10
CA ILE A 58 21.34 44.21 25.21
C ILE A 58 20.01 43.53 25.54
N LYS A 59 18.93 44.30 25.74
CA LYS A 59 17.60 43.72 25.99
C LYS A 59 17.12 42.84 24.84
N GLY A 60 17.35 43.27 23.60
CA GLY A 60 17.03 42.49 22.39
C GLY A 60 17.82 41.17 22.32
N LEU A 61 19.13 41.20 22.55
CA LEU A 61 20.01 40.04 22.55
C LEU A 61 19.69 39.07 23.69
N THR A 62 19.37 39.57 24.89
CA THR A 62 18.93 38.74 26.02
C THR A 62 17.61 38.05 25.73
N GLN A 63 16.65 38.73 25.10
CA GLN A 63 15.42 38.08 24.65
C GLN A 63 15.69 37.06 23.53
N ALA A 64 16.56 37.39 22.58
CA ALA A 64 16.96 36.48 21.52
C ALA A 64 17.64 35.22 22.05
N ALA A 65 18.45 35.32 23.11
CA ALA A 65 19.05 34.17 23.79
C ALA A 65 17.98 33.28 24.44
N ARG A 66 16.95 33.86 25.05
CA ARG A 66 15.79 33.09 25.56
C ARG A 66 15.02 32.40 24.44
N ASN A 67 14.71 33.11 23.36
CA ASN A 67 14.06 32.53 22.20
C ASN A 67 14.87 31.37 21.59
N ALA A 68 16.21 31.49 21.57
CA ALA A 68 17.09 30.43 21.10
C ALA A 68 17.04 29.19 22.01
N ASN A 69 16.97 29.37 23.34
CA ASN A 69 16.76 28.27 24.29
C ASN A 69 15.38 27.60 24.13
N ASP A 70 14.33 28.38 23.85
CA ASP A 70 13.00 27.84 23.52
C ASP A 70 13.07 27.02 22.22
N GLY A 71 13.80 27.50 21.22
CA GLY A 71 14.07 26.76 19.98
C GLY A 71 14.80 25.43 20.21
N ILE A 72 15.77 25.40 21.13
CA ILE A 72 16.45 24.15 21.54
C ILE A 72 15.44 23.20 22.19
N SER A 73 14.57 23.72 23.06
CA SER A 73 13.54 22.92 23.74
C SER A 73 12.53 22.33 22.75
N VAL A 74 12.07 23.10 21.76
CA VAL A 74 11.23 22.60 20.64
C VAL A 74 11.94 21.49 19.89
N ALA A 75 13.20 21.69 19.52
CA ALA A 75 13.99 20.70 18.79
C ALA A 75 14.19 19.42 19.62
N GLN A 76 14.41 19.52 20.93
CA GLN A 76 14.57 18.38 21.83
C GLN A 76 13.26 17.62 22.05
N THR A 77 12.13 18.32 22.23
CA THR A 77 10.81 17.67 22.33
C THR A 77 10.47 16.93 21.02
N THR A 78 10.77 17.55 19.88
CA THR A 78 10.56 16.92 18.56
C THR A 78 11.47 15.72 18.35
N GLU A 79 12.76 15.84 18.70
CA GLU A 79 13.73 14.74 18.65
C GLU A 79 13.32 13.56 19.54
N GLY A 80 12.82 13.82 20.75
CA GLY A 80 12.31 12.79 21.65
C GLY A 80 11.13 12.03 21.06
N ALA A 81 10.16 12.73 20.47
CA ALA A 81 9.05 12.09 19.76
C ALA A 81 9.51 11.28 18.55
N LEU A 82 10.47 11.80 17.76
CA LEU A 82 11.06 11.06 16.64
C LEU A 82 11.83 9.82 17.11
N SER A 83 12.45 9.84 18.29
CA SER A 83 13.09 8.67 18.88
C SER A 83 12.07 7.58 19.22
N GLU A 84 10.90 7.94 19.76
CA GLU A 84 9.82 6.98 20.01
C GLU A 84 9.26 6.40 18.70
N ILE A 85 9.09 7.23 17.67
CA ILE A 85 8.67 6.74 16.35
C ILE A 85 9.74 5.78 15.78
N ASN A 86 11.02 6.10 15.89
CA ASN A 86 12.11 5.24 15.43
C ASN A 86 12.12 3.88 16.16
N ASN A 87 11.90 3.86 17.47
CA ASN A 87 11.78 2.62 18.25
C ASN A 87 10.58 1.77 17.78
N ASN A 88 9.43 2.39 17.50
CA ASN A 88 8.26 1.69 16.97
C ASN A 88 8.54 1.12 15.55
N LEU A 89 9.22 1.86 14.67
CA LEU A 89 9.63 1.35 13.35
C LEU A 89 10.62 0.19 13.44
N GLN A 90 11.59 0.25 14.37
CA GLN A 90 12.50 -0.86 14.62
C GLN A 90 11.75 -2.10 15.10
N ARG A 91 10.75 -1.94 15.97
CA ARG A 91 9.88 -3.03 16.40
C ARG A 91 9.04 -3.61 15.25
N ILE A 92 8.46 -2.76 14.40
CA ILE A 92 7.74 -3.20 13.19
C ILE A 92 8.69 -3.97 12.25
N ARG A 93 9.95 -3.56 12.15
CA ARG A 93 10.97 -4.26 11.37
C ARG A 93 11.29 -5.64 11.92
N GLU A 94 11.44 -5.79 13.24
CA GLU A 94 11.59 -7.11 13.88
C GLU A 94 10.40 -8.03 13.58
N LEU A 95 9.18 -7.51 13.73
CA LEU A 95 7.94 -8.23 13.45
C LEU A 95 7.84 -8.63 11.97
N THR A 96 8.28 -7.77 11.06
CA THR A 96 8.33 -8.04 9.62
C THR A 96 9.33 -9.15 9.29
N VAL A 97 10.51 -9.15 9.91
CA VAL A 97 11.48 -10.25 9.77
C VAL A 97 10.91 -11.55 10.32
N GLN A 98 10.21 -11.50 11.46
CA GLN A 98 9.54 -12.65 12.04
C GLN A 98 8.47 -13.20 11.08
N ALA A 99 7.60 -12.33 10.54
CA ALA A 99 6.55 -12.70 9.58
C ALA A 99 7.11 -13.28 8.27
N SER A 100 8.28 -12.82 7.83
CA SER A 100 8.93 -13.32 6.60
C SER A 100 9.44 -14.76 6.72
N THR A 101 9.39 -15.39 7.90
CA THR A 101 9.80 -16.78 8.09
C THR A 101 8.65 -17.73 7.74
N GLY A 102 8.86 -18.66 6.81
CA GLY A 102 7.83 -19.60 6.34
C GLY A 102 7.38 -20.68 7.32
N THR A 103 7.78 -20.59 8.60
CA THR A 103 7.37 -21.52 9.67
C THR A 103 6.16 -21.03 10.47
N ASN A 104 5.74 -19.77 10.27
CA ASN A 104 4.58 -19.21 10.96
C ASN A 104 3.28 -19.71 10.33
N SER A 105 2.25 -19.93 11.15
CA SER A 105 0.89 -20.21 10.66
C SER A 105 0.16 -18.91 10.28
N ASP A 106 -0.92 -19.00 9.50
CA ASP A 106 -1.73 -17.83 9.13
C ASP A 106 -2.25 -17.06 10.37
N SER A 107 -2.62 -17.77 11.45
CA SER A 107 -3.02 -17.15 12.71
C SER A 107 -1.88 -16.41 13.44
N ASP A 108 -0.64 -16.90 13.28
CA ASP A 108 0.53 -16.20 13.84
C ASP A 108 0.82 -14.93 13.03
N LEU A 109 0.67 -14.99 11.71
CA LEU A 109 0.83 -13.85 10.82
C LEU A 109 -0.24 -12.78 11.08
N ASP A 110 -1.48 -13.17 11.33
CA ASP A 110 -2.56 -12.25 11.77
C ASP A 110 -2.21 -11.56 13.09
N SER A 111 -1.72 -12.32 14.09
CA SER A 111 -1.32 -11.76 15.39
C SER A 111 -0.15 -10.78 15.27
N ILE A 112 0.82 -11.09 14.40
CA ILE A 112 1.94 -10.19 14.10
C ILE A 112 1.44 -8.92 13.40
N GLN A 113 0.51 -9.06 12.45
CA GLN A 113 -0.07 -7.92 11.72
C GLN A 113 -0.87 -7.00 12.65
N ASP A 114 -1.60 -7.53 13.62
CA ASP A 114 -2.31 -6.75 14.64
C ASP A 114 -1.34 -5.96 15.54
N GLU A 115 -0.19 -6.55 15.91
CA GLU A 115 0.87 -5.83 16.64
C GLU A 115 1.45 -4.71 15.75
N ILE A 116 1.76 -5.00 14.49
CA ILE A 116 2.27 -4.00 13.54
C ILE A 116 1.28 -2.83 13.39
N LYS A 117 -0.01 -3.12 13.24
CA LYS A 117 -1.05 -2.09 13.15
C LYS A 117 -1.10 -1.22 14.40
N SER A 118 -1.06 -1.82 15.58
CA SER A 118 -1.03 -1.09 16.85
C SER A 118 0.19 -0.17 16.96
N ARG A 119 1.35 -0.59 16.42
CA ARG A 119 2.57 0.24 16.37
C ARG A 119 2.46 1.38 15.36
N LEU A 120 1.83 1.16 14.21
CA LEU A 120 1.56 2.23 13.23
C LEU A 120 0.56 3.26 13.79
N ASP A 121 -0.50 2.80 14.44
CA ASP A 121 -1.46 3.69 15.12
C ASP A 121 -0.77 4.50 16.23
N GLU A 122 0.18 3.90 16.95
CA GLU A 122 0.98 4.59 17.96
C GLU A 122 1.91 5.65 17.35
N ILE A 123 2.50 5.38 16.19
CA ILE A 123 3.29 6.37 15.43
C ILE A 123 2.41 7.57 15.06
N ASP A 124 1.22 7.32 14.52
CA ASP A 124 0.27 8.36 14.13
C ASP A 124 -0.22 9.15 15.35
N ARG A 125 -0.44 8.48 16.48
CA ARG A 125 -0.80 9.11 17.75
C ARG A 125 0.31 10.02 18.26
N VAL A 126 1.56 9.54 18.33
CA VAL A 126 2.71 10.34 18.79
C VAL A 126 2.90 11.55 17.87
N SER A 127 2.81 11.37 16.56
CA SER A 127 2.89 12.46 15.60
C SER A 127 1.80 13.53 15.77
N GLY A 128 0.54 13.08 15.87
CA GLY A 128 -0.62 13.96 15.98
C GLY A 128 -0.72 14.69 17.32
N GLN A 129 -0.20 14.10 18.41
CA GLN A 129 -0.33 14.63 19.77
C GLN A 129 0.94 15.35 20.29
N THR A 130 2.10 15.18 19.64
CA THR A 130 3.32 15.87 20.09
C THR A 130 3.20 17.36 19.79
N GLN A 131 3.14 18.16 20.85
CA GLN A 131 3.01 19.60 20.78
C GLN A 131 4.02 20.30 21.69
N PHE A 132 4.49 21.47 21.25
CA PHE A 132 5.21 22.40 22.09
C PHE A 132 4.47 23.74 22.09
N ASN A 133 4.08 24.21 23.28
CA ASN A 133 3.34 25.45 23.46
C ASN A 133 2.09 25.58 22.54
N GLY A 134 1.34 24.49 22.36
CA GLY A 134 0.14 24.41 21.51
C GLY A 134 0.40 24.31 20.01
N VAL A 135 1.66 24.23 19.56
CA VAL A 135 2.01 23.97 18.16
C VAL A 135 2.37 22.50 17.99
N ASN A 136 1.63 21.78 17.15
CA ASN A 136 1.96 20.40 16.78
C ASN A 136 3.19 20.41 15.88
N VAL A 137 4.26 19.74 16.33
CA VAL A 137 5.58 19.79 15.67
C VAL A 137 5.76 18.75 14.57
N LEU A 138 4.93 17.69 14.57
CA LEU A 138 5.00 16.56 13.62
C LEU A 138 3.72 16.33 12.80
N ALA A 139 2.63 17.04 13.10
CA ALA A 139 1.32 16.79 12.49
C ALA A 139 1.15 17.42 11.09
N LYS A 140 1.96 18.43 10.74
CA LYS A 140 1.86 19.14 9.46
C LYS A 140 3.22 19.70 9.04
N ASP A 141 3.39 19.84 7.74
CA ASP A 141 4.53 20.56 7.19
C ASP A 141 4.44 22.05 7.55
N GLY A 142 5.58 22.63 7.88
CA GLY A 142 5.68 24.03 8.24
C GLY A 142 7.10 24.45 8.55
N SER A 143 7.25 25.68 9.01
CA SER A 143 8.52 26.18 9.50
C SER A 143 8.30 27.09 10.70
N MET A 144 9.22 27.03 11.65
CA MET A 144 9.23 27.86 12.85
C MET A 144 10.49 28.72 12.82
N LYS A 145 10.32 30.04 12.72
CA LYS A 145 11.43 30.99 12.70
C LYS A 145 11.73 31.44 14.12
N ILE A 146 12.94 31.15 14.59
CA ILE A 146 13.44 31.57 15.89
C ILE A 146 14.31 32.82 15.71
N GLN A 147 13.87 33.94 16.26
CA GLN A 147 14.63 35.19 16.24
C GLN A 147 15.80 35.10 17.22
N VAL A 148 17.02 35.07 16.69
CA VAL A 148 18.28 34.88 17.43
C VAL A 148 19.19 36.10 17.35
N GLY A 149 18.64 37.29 17.15
CA GLY A 149 19.38 38.53 17.16
C GLY A 149 18.49 39.75 17.44
N ALA A 150 19.12 40.90 17.64
CA ALA A 150 18.42 42.14 17.99
C ALA A 150 17.76 42.84 16.79
N ASN A 151 18.16 42.50 15.55
CA ASN A 151 17.64 43.13 14.34
C ASN A 151 16.74 42.17 13.55
N ASP A 152 15.79 42.72 12.80
CA ASP A 152 14.88 41.93 11.96
C ASP A 152 15.64 41.06 10.94
N GLY A 153 15.09 39.89 10.63
CA GLY A 153 15.66 38.89 9.71
C GLY A 153 16.78 38.02 10.28
N GLN A 154 17.25 38.26 11.51
CA GLN A 154 18.26 37.42 12.19
C GLN A 154 17.62 36.16 12.79
N THR A 155 17.12 35.26 11.93
CA THR A 155 16.37 34.06 12.35
C THR A 155 17.07 32.75 12.00
N ILE A 156 16.95 31.76 12.89
CA ILE A 156 17.20 30.34 12.58
C ILE A 156 15.85 29.67 12.35
N THR A 157 15.69 29.02 11.21
CA THR A 157 14.44 28.32 10.87
C THR A 157 14.54 26.85 11.27
N ILE A 158 13.52 26.36 11.98
CA ILE A 158 13.30 24.95 12.26
C ILE A 158 12.23 24.47 11.29
N ASP A 159 12.57 23.49 10.45
CA ASP A 159 11.61 22.88 9.55
C ASP A 159 10.76 21.87 10.33
N LEU A 160 9.44 22.00 10.21
CA LEU A 160 8.48 21.04 10.76
C LEU A 160 8.02 20.17 9.60
N LYS A 161 8.13 18.86 9.75
CA LYS A 161 7.69 17.90 8.73
C LYS A 161 6.58 17.04 9.29
N LYS A 162 5.56 16.79 8.47
CA LYS A 162 4.54 15.79 8.75
C LYS A 162 5.22 14.42 8.75
N ILE A 163 5.08 13.69 9.85
CA ILE A 163 5.60 12.32 10.01
C ILE A 163 4.47 11.44 10.50
N ASP A 164 3.84 10.69 9.64
CA ASP A 164 2.76 9.74 9.93
C ASP A 164 2.90 8.53 9.01
N SER A 165 2.09 7.50 9.24
CA SER A 165 2.09 6.26 8.45
C SER A 165 1.97 6.54 6.94
N ASP A 166 1.22 7.57 6.55
CA ASP A 166 1.07 8.00 5.16
C ASP A 166 2.35 8.62 4.57
N THR A 167 2.92 9.63 5.24
CA THR A 167 4.15 10.30 4.78
C THR A 167 5.40 9.43 4.88
N LEU A 168 5.39 8.41 5.74
CA LEU A 168 6.41 7.37 5.82
C LEU A 168 6.24 6.27 4.77
N GLY A 169 5.15 6.27 3.99
CA GLY A 169 4.86 5.25 2.98
C GLY A 169 4.49 3.88 3.57
N LEU A 170 4.02 3.87 4.81
CA LEU A 170 3.62 2.67 5.56
C LEU A 170 2.09 2.54 5.69
N ASN A 171 1.33 3.42 5.04
CA ASN A 171 -0.11 3.30 4.95
C ASN A 171 -0.48 2.02 4.20
N GLY A 172 -1.23 1.13 4.85
CA GLY A 172 -1.54 -0.19 4.32
C GLY A 172 -0.39 -1.20 4.39
N PHE A 173 0.63 -0.97 5.22
CA PHE A 173 1.71 -1.93 5.42
C PHE A 173 1.19 -3.28 5.93
N ASN A 174 1.37 -4.32 5.12
CA ASN A 174 0.84 -5.65 5.37
C ASN A 174 1.90 -6.75 5.16
N VAL A 175 2.02 -7.68 6.13
CA VAL A 175 2.90 -8.85 6.07
C VAL A 175 2.18 -10.20 5.89
N ASN A 176 0.85 -10.27 6.10
CA ASN A 176 0.07 -11.52 6.03
C ASN A 176 -0.81 -11.64 4.75
N GLY A 177 -1.03 -10.53 4.02
CA GLY A 177 -1.88 -10.53 2.82
C GLY A 177 -3.39 -10.61 3.11
N SER A 178 -3.79 -10.59 4.38
CA SER A 178 -5.16 -10.52 4.89
C SER A 178 -5.33 -9.21 5.66
N GLY A 179 -5.75 -8.15 4.97
CA GLY A 179 -5.98 -6.84 5.58
C GLY A 179 -6.68 -5.86 4.64
N THR A 180 -7.13 -4.72 5.16
CA THR A 180 -7.67 -3.62 4.35
C THR A 180 -6.63 -2.53 4.19
N ILE A 181 -6.23 -2.21 2.96
CA ILE A 181 -5.35 -1.07 2.66
C ILE A 181 -6.19 0.15 2.30
N ALA A 182 -5.89 1.33 2.86
CA ALA A 182 -6.55 2.57 2.48
C ALA A 182 -6.11 2.98 1.06
N ASN A 183 -7.08 3.19 0.17
CA ASN A 183 -6.80 3.57 -1.20
C ASN A 183 -6.53 5.08 -1.28
N LYS A 184 -5.54 5.48 -2.07
CA LYS A 184 -5.23 6.89 -2.32
C LYS A 184 -6.38 7.54 -3.10
N ALA A 185 -6.82 8.74 -2.71
CA ALA A 185 -7.81 9.49 -3.49
C ALA A 185 -7.32 9.74 -4.92
N ALA A 186 -8.20 9.49 -5.90
CA ALA A 186 -7.87 9.64 -7.32
C ALA A 186 -7.82 11.12 -7.70
N THR A 187 -6.89 11.45 -8.59
CA THR A 187 -6.69 12.79 -9.15
C THR A 187 -6.95 12.79 -10.66
N ILE A 188 -7.00 13.97 -11.29
CA ILE A 188 -7.13 14.10 -12.75
C ILE A 188 -6.01 13.35 -13.49
N SER A 189 -4.79 13.34 -12.95
CA SER A 189 -3.66 12.59 -13.52
C SER A 189 -3.93 11.08 -13.52
N ASP A 190 -4.54 10.57 -12.46
CA ASP A 190 -4.88 9.14 -12.35
C ASP A 190 -5.97 8.74 -13.36
N LEU A 191 -6.95 9.62 -13.60
CA LEU A 191 -7.98 9.40 -14.63
C LEU A 191 -7.37 9.43 -16.04
N THR A 192 -6.42 10.33 -16.28
CA THR A 192 -5.69 10.40 -17.55
C THR A 192 -4.86 9.14 -17.77
N ALA A 193 -4.18 8.64 -16.73
CA ALA A 193 -3.45 7.38 -16.77
C ALA A 193 -4.38 6.18 -17.04
N ALA A 194 -5.61 6.23 -16.51
CA ALA A 194 -6.67 5.27 -16.80
C ALA A 194 -7.36 5.48 -18.18
N LYS A 195 -6.77 6.31 -19.06
CA LYS A 195 -7.23 6.59 -20.43
C LYS A 195 -8.64 7.20 -20.49
N MET A 196 -8.94 8.14 -19.59
CA MET A 196 -10.15 8.96 -19.67
C MET A 196 -10.23 9.75 -20.98
N ASP A 197 -11.40 9.73 -21.61
CA ASP A 197 -11.75 10.66 -22.67
C ASP A 197 -11.97 12.05 -22.07
N ALA A 198 -11.10 13.01 -22.40
CA ALA A 198 -11.12 14.37 -21.86
C ALA A 198 -12.34 15.20 -22.32
N ALA A 199 -13.01 14.84 -23.42
CA ALA A 199 -14.17 15.59 -23.90
C ALA A 199 -15.44 15.26 -23.09
N THR A 200 -15.55 14.03 -22.61
CA THR A 200 -16.75 13.52 -21.93
C THR A 200 -16.50 13.15 -20.46
N ASN A 201 -15.24 13.17 -20.01
CA ASN A 201 -14.77 12.66 -18.72
C ASN A 201 -15.21 11.21 -18.47
N THR A 202 -15.17 10.38 -19.52
CA THR A 202 -15.58 8.97 -19.45
C THR A 202 -14.41 8.01 -19.58
N ILE A 203 -14.43 6.93 -18.82
CA ILE A 203 -13.54 5.78 -18.99
C ILE A 203 -14.38 4.61 -19.46
N THR A 204 -13.93 3.93 -20.53
CA THR A 204 -14.56 2.71 -21.04
C THR A 204 -13.74 1.50 -20.59
N THR A 205 -14.29 0.71 -19.68
CA THR A 205 -13.68 -0.55 -19.26
C THR A 205 -14.18 -1.66 -20.18
N THR A 206 -13.26 -2.39 -20.80
CA THR A 206 -13.58 -3.51 -21.70
C THR A 206 -13.14 -4.81 -21.05
N ASN A 207 -14.07 -5.74 -20.86
CA ASN A 207 -13.78 -7.09 -20.38
C ASN A 207 -13.29 -7.95 -21.55
N ASN A 208 -12.38 -8.88 -21.24
CA ASN A 208 -11.82 -9.75 -22.27
C ASN A 208 -12.81 -10.85 -22.63
N ALA A 209 -12.93 -11.19 -23.92
CA ALA A 209 -13.73 -12.34 -24.32
C ALA A 209 -13.24 -13.61 -23.62
N LEU A 210 -14.16 -14.45 -23.14
CA LEU A 210 -13.81 -15.70 -22.49
C LEU A 210 -13.15 -16.63 -23.52
N THR A 211 -11.90 -17.02 -23.25
CA THR A 211 -11.19 -18.00 -24.08
C THR A 211 -11.44 -19.42 -23.58
N ALA A 212 -11.33 -20.40 -24.47
CA ALA A 212 -11.49 -21.82 -24.14
C ALA A 212 -10.56 -22.25 -22.99
N SER A 213 -9.32 -21.75 -22.97
CA SER A 213 -8.37 -22.05 -21.88
C SER A 213 -8.88 -21.55 -20.53
N LYS A 214 -9.23 -20.26 -20.43
CA LYS A 214 -9.75 -19.68 -19.18
C LYS A 214 -11.05 -20.33 -18.73
N ALA A 215 -11.90 -20.70 -19.68
CA ALA A 215 -13.14 -21.41 -19.39
C ALA A 215 -12.88 -22.80 -18.79
N LEU A 216 -11.88 -23.53 -19.27
CA LEU A 216 -11.48 -24.82 -18.71
C LEU A 216 -10.77 -24.69 -17.36
N ASP A 217 -10.09 -23.57 -17.10
CA ASP A 217 -9.43 -23.31 -15.80
C ASP A 217 -10.44 -23.10 -14.66
N GLN A 218 -11.68 -22.71 -14.98
CA GLN A 218 -12.74 -22.48 -14.00
C GLN A 218 -13.58 -23.74 -13.67
N LEU A 219 -13.24 -24.90 -14.24
CA LEU A 219 -13.96 -26.14 -14.01
C LEU A 219 -13.81 -26.66 -12.59
N LYS A 220 -14.92 -27.08 -12.00
CA LYS A 220 -15.00 -27.80 -10.73
C LYS A 220 -15.30 -29.28 -10.99
N ASP A 221 -15.06 -30.10 -9.98
CA ASP A 221 -15.32 -31.54 -10.08
C ASP A 221 -16.77 -31.82 -10.50
N GLY A 222 -16.96 -32.64 -11.53
CA GLY A 222 -18.28 -32.98 -12.07
C GLY A 222 -18.87 -32.00 -13.09
N ASP A 223 -18.18 -30.89 -13.40
CA ASP A 223 -18.49 -30.04 -14.55
C ASP A 223 -18.27 -30.79 -15.86
N THR A 224 -18.96 -30.38 -16.92
CA THR A 224 -18.96 -31.15 -18.18
C THR A 224 -18.64 -30.28 -19.38
N VAL A 225 -17.79 -30.78 -20.27
CA VAL A 225 -17.56 -30.23 -21.61
C VAL A 225 -18.23 -31.15 -22.62
N THR A 226 -19.19 -30.63 -23.35
CA THR A 226 -19.93 -31.36 -24.38
C THR A 226 -19.44 -30.91 -25.75
N ILE A 227 -18.88 -31.83 -26.53
CA ILE A 227 -18.44 -31.60 -27.91
C ILE A 227 -19.41 -32.30 -28.85
N LYS A 228 -20.06 -31.54 -29.73
CA LYS A 228 -20.80 -32.07 -30.88
C LYS A 228 -19.94 -31.90 -32.12
N ALA A 229 -19.65 -33.00 -32.81
CA ALA A 229 -18.84 -32.99 -34.02
C ALA A 229 -19.64 -32.67 -35.30
N ASP A 230 -20.95 -32.89 -35.24
CA ASP A 230 -21.93 -32.60 -36.28
C ASP A 230 -23.33 -32.53 -35.64
N ALA A 231 -24.29 -31.86 -36.28
CA ALA A 231 -25.67 -31.76 -35.84
C ALA A 231 -26.39 -33.12 -35.78
N ALA A 232 -25.97 -34.10 -36.59
CA ALA A 232 -26.55 -35.45 -36.63
C ALA A 232 -25.84 -36.49 -35.74
N GLN A 233 -24.68 -36.15 -35.15
CA GLN A 233 -23.90 -37.08 -34.31
C GLN A 233 -24.20 -36.92 -32.81
N THR A 234 -24.07 -38.02 -32.07
CA THR A 234 -24.19 -38.04 -30.62
C THR A 234 -23.11 -37.18 -29.98
N ALA A 235 -23.50 -36.29 -29.08
CA ALA A 235 -22.56 -35.42 -28.36
C ALA A 235 -21.62 -36.25 -27.47
N THR A 236 -20.32 -35.99 -27.54
CA THR A 236 -19.35 -36.56 -26.61
C THR A 236 -19.31 -35.69 -25.35
N VAL A 237 -19.56 -36.30 -24.19
CA VAL A 237 -19.55 -35.61 -22.89
C VAL A 237 -18.27 -35.97 -22.14
N TYR A 238 -17.45 -34.96 -21.88
CA TYR A 238 -16.27 -35.02 -21.04
C TYR A 238 -16.65 -34.49 -19.65
N THR A 239 -16.50 -35.30 -18.61
CA THR A 239 -16.75 -34.90 -17.23
C THR A 239 -15.41 -34.62 -16.54
N TYR A 240 -15.25 -33.43 -15.97
CA TYR A 240 -14.01 -33.03 -15.34
C TYR A 240 -13.84 -33.70 -13.98
N ASN A 241 -12.65 -34.26 -13.74
CA ASN A 241 -12.23 -34.79 -12.45
C ASN A 241 -11.14 -33.88 -11.87
N ALA A 242 -11.48 -33.14 -10.81
CA ALA A 242 -10.58 -32.16 -10.22
C ALA A 242 -9.37 -32.81 -9.51
N SER A 243 -9.54 -33.99 -8.92
CA SER A 243 -8.47 -34.70 -8.21
C SER A 243 -7.42 -35.27 -9.17
N ALA A 244 -7.83 -35.69 -10.36
CA ALA A 244 -6.94 -36.28 -11.37
C ALA A 244 -6.46 -35.27 -12.42
N GLY A 245 -7.05 -34.07 -12.48
CA GLY A 245 -6.70 -33.02 -13.45
C GLY A 245 -7.02 -33.41 -14.90
N ASN A 246 -7.92 -34.36 -15.11
CA ASN A 246 -8.26 -34.93 -16.41
C ASN A 246 -9.78 -35.01 -16.60
N PHE A 247 -10.20 -35.45 -17.79
CA PHE A 247 -11.61 -35.66 -18.09
C PHE A 247 -11.91 -37.14 -18.21
N SER A 248 -12.96 -37.60 -17.55
CA SER A 248 -13.56 -38.89 -17.83
C SER A 248 -14.59 -38.74 -18.95
N LEU A 249 -14.59 -39.68 -19.88
CA LEU A 249 -15.62 -39.74 -20.91
C LEU A 249 -16.13 -41.18 -21.00
N SER A 250 -17.44 -41.31 -21.19
CA SER A 250 -18.04 -42.61 -21.43
C SER A 250 -17.91 -42.91 -22.92
N ASN A 251 -16.96 -43.77 -23.26
CA ASN A 251 -16.85 -44.30 -24.62
C ASN A 251 -17.82 -45.46 -24.74
N VAL A 252 -18.73 -45.36 -25.71
CA VAL A 252 -19.55 -46.47 -26.16
C VAL A 252 -19.12 -46.78 -27.58
N SER A 253 -18.40 -47.88 -27.75
CA SER A 253 -18.10 -48.36 -29.10
C SER A 253 -19.40 -48.90 -29.70
N ASN A 254 -19.91 -48.21 -30.71
CA ASN A 254 -21.23 -48.45 -31.27
C ASN A 254 -21.31 -49.78 -32.05
N ASN A 255 -22.05 -50.72 -31.45
CA ASN A 255 -22.95 -51.68 -32.10
C ASN A 255 -22.42 -52.74 -33.06
N THR A 256 -21.20 -53.24 -32.90
CA THR A 256 -20.80 -54.52 -33.54
C THR A 256 -19.75 -55.26 -32.73
N SER A 257 -19.71 -56.59 -32.88
CA SER A 257 -18.60 -57.47 -32.45
C SER A 257 -17.25 -56.92 -32.88
N GLU A 258 -17.15 -56.49 -34.13
CA GLU A 258 -15.89 -56.09 -34.78
C GLU A 258 -15.25 -54.89 -34.07
N LYS A 259 -16.06 -53.88 -33.71
CA LYS A 259 -15.53 -52.73 -32.97
C LYS A 259 -15.16 -53.03 -31.52
N ALA A 260 -15.68 -54.10 -30.92
CA ALA A 260 -15.16 -54.59 -29.63
C ALA A 260 -13.78 -55.24 -29.82
N GLY A 261 -13.57 -55.93 -30.95
CA GLY A 261 -12.25 -56.42 -31.37
C GLY A 261 -11.21 -55.32 -31.56
N ASP A 262 -11.60 -54.18 -32.14
CA ASP A 262 -10.71 -53.01 -32.28
C ASP A 262 -10.23 -52.49 -30.91
N VAL A 263 -11.11 -52.48 -29.91
CA VAL A 263 -10.74 -52.11 -28.53
C VAL A 263 -9.78 -53.14 -27.94
N ALA A 264 -10.00 -54.44 -28.17
CA ALA A 264 -9.05 -55.47 -27.76
C ALA A 264 -7.67 -55.28 -28.41
N ALA A 265 -7.60 -54.90 -29.68
CA ALA A 265 -6.34 -54.64 -30.36
C ALA A 265 -5.56 -53.46 -29.74
N SER A 266 -6.27 -52.44 -29.23
CA SER A 266 -5.65 -51.30 -28.53
C SER A 266 -5.06 -51.66 -27.16
N LEU A 267 -5.44 -52.81 -26.59
CA LEU A 267 -5.04 -53.26 -25.26
C LEU A 267 -3.85 -54.25 -25.27
N LEU A 268 -3.28 -54.51 -26.45
CA LEU A 268 -2.15 -55.42 -26.60
C LEU A 268 -0.87 -54.82 -26.01
N PRO A 269 -0.11 -55.56 -25.19
CA PRO A 269 1.15 -55.07 -24.65
C PRO A 269 2.23 -54.98 -25.74
N PRO A 270 3.27 -54.15 -25.55
CA PRO A 270 4.41 -54.08 -26.46
C PRO A 270 5.10 -55.45 -26.64
N ALA A 271 5.76 -55.65 -27.79
CA ALA A 271 6.43 -56.91 -28.12
C ALA A 271 7.34 -57.41 -26.99
N GLY A 272 7.10 -58.63 -26.53
CA GLY A 272 7.86 -59.29 -25.45
C GLY A 272 7.34 -59.03 -24.02
N GLN A 273 6.25 -58.30 -23.85
CA GLN A 273 5.60 -58.11 -22.54
C GLN A 273 4.26 -58.83 -22.45
N THR A 274 3.81 -59.09 -21.22
CA THR A 274 2.48 -59.62 -20.91
C THR A 274 1.69 -58.62 -20.09
N ALA A 275 0.41 -58.46 -20.39
CA ALA A 275 -0.51 -57.63 -19.61
C ALA A 275 -1.51 -58.51 -18.86
N SER A 276 -1.72 -58.25 -17.57
CA SER A 276 -2.69 -58.99 -16.77
C SER A 276 -4.06 -58.31 -16.80
N GLY A 277 -5.11 -59.13 -16.74
CA GLY A 277 -6.49 -58.68 -16.71
C GLY A 277 -7.39 -59.60 -15.89
N VAL A 278 -8.56 -59.10 -15.54
CA VAL A 278 -9.62 -59.87 -14.89
C VAL A 278 -10.82 -59.92 -15.82
N TYR A 279 -11.21 -61.12 -16.24
CA TYR A 279 -12.45 -61.33 -16.98
C TYR A 279 -13.53 -61.82 -16.02
N LYS A 280 -14.58 -61.02 -15.86
CA LYS A 280 -15.77 -61.37 -15.10
C LYS A 280 -16.84 -61.83 -16.06
N ALA A 281 -17.06 -63.14 -16.06
CA ALA A 281 -18.09 -63.77 -16.85
C ALA A 281 -19.26 -64.21 -15.96
N ALA A 282 -20.28 -64.71 -16.64
CA ALA A 282 -21.42 -65.41 -16.11
C ALA A 282 -21.14 -66.51 -15.08
N SER A 283 -19.97 -67.17 -15.20
CA SER A 283 -19.56 -68.34 -14.44
C SER A 283 -18.62 -68.02 -13.27
N GLY A 284 -18.12 -66.78 -13.19
CA GLY A 284 -17.12 -66.38 -12.20
C GLY A 284 -16.08 -65.40 -12.76
N GLU A 285 -15.15 -65.01 -11.89
CA GLU A 285 -14.01 -64.15 -12.22
C GLU A 285 -12.78 -64.99 -12.53
N VAL A 286 -12.08 -64.67 -13.62
CA VAL A 286 -10.87 -65.35 -14.07
C VAL A 286 -9.78 -64.32 -14.30
N ASN A 287 -8.64 -64.50 -13.62
CA ASN A 287 -7.43 -63.73 -13.88
C ASN A 287 -6.71 -64.33 -15.09
N PHE A 288 -6.34 -63.49 -16.04
CA PHE A 288 -5.68 -63.90 -17.27
C PHE A 288 -4.51 -62.99 -17.60
N ASP A 289 -3.55 -63.51 -18.35
CA ASP A 289 -2.44 -62.76 -18.92
C ASP A 289 -2.50 -62.84 -20.44
N VAL A 290 -2.31 -61.71 -21.12
CA VAL A 290 -2.28 -61.61 -22.58
C VAL A 290 -0.88 -61.23 -23.07
N ASP A 291 -0.41 -61.87 -24.14
CA ASP A 291 0.86 -61.53 -24.80
C ASP A 291 0.69 -60.51 -25.94
N ALA A 292 1.80 -60.05 -26.52
CA ALA A 292 1.80 -59.08 -27.62
C ALA A 292 1.09 -59.55 -28.91
N ASN A 293 0.83 -60.85 -29.06
CA ASN A 293 0.06 -61.41 -30.18
C ASN A 293 -1.42 -61.58 -29.83
N GLY A 294 -1.85 -61.10 -28.65
CA GLY A 294 -3.22 -61.19 -28.19
C GLY A 294 -3.63 -62.55 -27.66
N LYS A 295 -2.69 -63.46 -27.39
CA LYS A 295 -3.00 -64.79 -26.88
C LYS A 295 -3.15 -64.77 -25.36
N ILE A 296 -4.21 -65.43 -24.87
CA ILE A 296 -4.54 -65.45 -23.44
C ILE A 296 -3.99 -66.71 -22.76
N THR A 297 -3.45 -66.53 -21.56
CA THR A 297 -3.03 -67.59 -20.63
C THR A 297 -3.63 -67.38 -19.25
N ILE A 298 -3.86 -68.46 -18.51
CA ILE A 298 -4.36 -68.44 -17.12
C ILE A 298 -3.36 -69.18 -16.26
N GLY A 299 -2.69 -68.49 -15.34
CA GLY A 299 -1.66 -69.10 -14.48
C GLY A 299 -0.53 -69.78 -15.26
N GLY A 300 -0.15 -69.21 -16.43
CA GLY A 300 0.88 -69.75 -17.32
C GLY A 300 0.43 -70.87 -18.28
N GLN A 301 -0.81 -71.35 -18.19
CA GLN A 301 -1.37 -72.35 -19.11
C GLN A 301 -2.15 -71.70 -20.25
N LYS A 302 -2.16 -72.33 -21.44
CA LYS A 302 -2.97 -71.86 -22.58
C LYS A 302 -4.44 -71.84 -22.18
N ALA A 303 -5.11 -70.70 -22.41
CA ALA A 303 -6.54 -70.58 -22.18
C ALA A 303 -7.34 -70.86 -23.46
N TYR A 304 -8.55 -71.38 -23.28
CA TYR A 304 -9.53 -71.62 -24.34
C TYR A 304 -10.83 -70.87 -24.00
N LEU A 305 -11.52 -70.40 -25.04
CA LEU A 305 -12.80 -69.70 -24.94
C LEU A 305 -13.92 -70.65 -25.35
N THR A 306 -14.87 -70.90 -24.44
CA THR A 306 -16.01 -71.80 -24.71
C THR A 306 -17.10 -71.12 -25.54
N SER A 307 -18.04 -71.91 -26.09
CA SER A 307 -19.22 -71.40 -26.82
C SER A 307 -20.08 -70.43 -26.00
N ASP A 308 -20.05 -70.60 -24.67
CA ASP A 308 -20.78 -69.80 -23.67
C ASP A 308 -20.01 -68.55 -23.23
N GLY A 309 -18.86 -68.26 -23.86
CA GLY A 309 -18.06 -67.07 -23.59
C GLY A 309 -17.26 -67.11 -22.29
N ASN A 310 -17.00 -68.29 -21.71
CA ASN A 310 -16.18 -68.44 -20.51
C ASN A 310 -14.73 -68.83 -20.85
N LEU A 311 -13.77 -68.38 -20.04
CA LEU A 311 -12.37 -68.76 -20.15
C LEU A 311 -12.07 -70.03 -19.32
N THR A 312 -11.39 -71.01 -19.92
CA THR A 312 -11.01 -72.28 -19.26
C THR A 312 -9.60 -72.70 -19.66
N THR A 313 -8.90 -73.45 -18.79
CA THR A 313 -7.62 -74.13 -19.11
C THR A 313 -7.83 -75.55 -19.65
N ASN A 314 -9.07 -76.06 -19.61
CA ASN A 314 -9.43 -77.39 -20.08
C ASN A 314 -9.93 -77.35 -21.52
N ASP A 315 -9.27 -78.09 -22.41
CA ASP A 315 -9.60 -78.24 -23.84
C ASP A 315 -10.68 -79.30 -24.08
N ALA A 316 -11.72 -79.32 -23.23
CA ALA A 316 -12.81 -80.29 -23.32
C ALA A 316 -14.02 -79.66 -24.01
N GLY A 317 -14.24 -80.03 -25.28
CA GLY A 317 -15.52 -79.80 -25.98
C GLY A 317 -15.60 -78.56 -26.86
N GLY A 318 -14.78 -78.48 -27.92
CA GLY A 318 -14.97 -77.51 -29.02
C GLY A 318 -14.57 -76.06 -28.70
N ALA A 319 -13.76 -75.84 -27.66
CA ALA A 319 -13.28 -74.52 -27.27
C ALA A 319 -12.15 -74.05 -28.22
N THR A 320 -12.22 -72.81 -28.71
CA THR A 320 -11.17 -72.21 -29.53
C THR A 320 -10.08 -71.61 -28.65
N ALA A 321 -8.83 -71.61 -29.11
CA ALA A 321 -7.73 -70.93 -28.39
C ALA A 321 -8.11 -69.47 -28.09
N ALA A 322 -8.04 -69.07 -26.82
CA ALA A 322 -8.51 -67.76 -26.39
C ALA A 322 -7.54 -66.66 -26.85
N THR A 323 -8.06 -65.71 -27.61
CA THR A 323 -7.39 -64.44 -27.93
C THR A 323 -8.17 -63.28 -27.34
N LEU A 324 -7.50 -62.15 -27.08
CA LEU A 324 -8.14 -60.94 -26.56
C LEU A 324 -9.17 -60.39 -27.54
N ASP A 325 -8.86 -60.41 -28.84
CA ASP A 325 -9.81 -60.08 -29.91
C ASP A 325 -11.05 -61.00 -29.88
N GLY A 326 -10.84 -62.31 -29.80
CA GLY A 326 -11.93 -63.29 -29.74
C GLY A 326 -12.78 -63.16 -28.47
N LEU A 327 -12.16 -62.82 -27.34
CA LEU A 327 -12.84 -62.57 -26.07
C LEU A 327 -13.72 -61.32 -26.14
N PHE A 328 -13.20 -60.19 -26.64
CA PHE A 328 -13.95 -58.94 -26.75
C PHE A 328 -15.07 -59.03 -27.80
N LYS A 329 -14.83 -59.69 -28.94
CA LYS A 329 -15.86 -59.98 -29.95
C LYS A 329 -16.99 -60.83 -29.36
N LYS A 330 -16.65 -61.95 -28.70
CA LYS A 330 -17.64 -62.83 -28.08
C LYS A 330 -18.40 -62.20 -26.91
N ALA A 331 -17.74 -61.40 -26.09
CA ALA A 331 -18.38 -60.67 -25.00
C ALA A 331 -19.26 -59.51 -25.56
N GLY A 332 -18.81 -58.86 -26.63
CA GLY A 332 -19.53 -57.79 -27.32
C GLY A 332 -20.76 -58.26 -28.10
N ASP A 333 -20.73 -59.47 -28.67
CA ASP A 333 -21.83 -60.05 -29.45
C ASP A 333 -23.11 -60.32 -28.66
N GLY A 334 -23.02 -60.43 -27.32
CA GLY A 334 -24.18 -60.61 -26.43
C GLY A 334 -24.93 -61.96 -26.55
N GLN A 335 -24.77 -62.69 -27.66
CA GLN A 335 -25.47 -63.95 -27.96
C GLN A 335 -24.89 -65.17 -27.21
N SER A 336 -23.59 -65.16 -26.90
CA SER A 336 -22.89 -66.26 -26.21
C SER A 336 -22.98 -66.20 -24.68
N ILE A 337 -23.29 -65.03 -24.12
CA ILE A 337 -23.43 -64.79 -22.68
C ILE A 337 -24.93 -64.73 -22.34
N GLY A 338 -25.57 -65.90 -22.24
CA GLY A 338 -27.04 -66.06 -22.19
C GLY A 338 -27.81 -64.90 -21.53
N PHE A 339 -28.80 -64.38 -22.28
CA PHE A 339 -29.75 -63.24 -22.16
C PHE A 339 -29.95 -62.42 -20.86
N LYS A 340 -29.20 -62.61 -19.77
CA LYS A 340 -29.35 -61.88 -18.50
C LYS A 340 -28.02 -61.56 -17.81
N LYS A 341 -26.88 -61.80 -18.44
CA LYS A 341 -25.57 -61.71 -17.78
C LYS A 341 -24.73 -60.58 -18.36
N THR A 342 -24.22 -59.72 -17.48
CA THR A 342 -23.23 -58.68 -17.81
C THR A 342 -21.84 -59.27 -17.72
N ALA A 343 -21.04 -59.13 -18.78
CA ALA A 343 -19.62 -59.48 -18.76
C ALA A 343 -18.79 -58.20 -18.61
N SER A 344 -17.63 -58.29 -17.96
CA SER A 344 -16.65 -57.21 -17.98
C SER A 344 -15.23 -57.73 -18.06
N VAL A 345 -14.37 -57.00 -18.75
CA VAL A 345 -12.92 -57.21 -18.73
C VAL A 345 -12.31 -56.02 -18.01
N THR A 346 -11.46 -56.24 -17.02
CA THR A 346 -10.68 -55.16 -16.38
C THR A 346 -9.22 -55.35 -16.74
N MET A 347 -8.63 -54.38 -17.42
CA MET A 347 -7.24 -54.39 -17.85
C MET A 347 -6.64 -52.99 -17.75
N GLY A 348 -5.39 -52.91 -17.29
CA GLY A 348 -4.70 -51.62 -17.14
C GLY A 348 -5.43 -50.62 -16.22
N GLY A 349 -6.19 -51.10 -15.24
CA GLY A 349 -6.99 -50.27 -14.33
C GLY A 349 -8.32 -49.76 -14.91
N THR A 350 -8.66 -50.07 -16.16
CA THR A 350 -9.93 -49.69 -16.80
C THR A 350 -10.86 -50.90 -16.89
N THR A 351 -12.13 -50.72 -16.51
CA THR A 351 -13.17 -51.75 -16.67
C THR A 351 -13.93 -51.52 -17.97
N TYR A 352 -13.85 -52.51 -18.86
CA TYR A 352 -14.60 -52.64 -20.09
C TYR A 352 -15.87 -53.43 -19.81
N ASN A 353 -17.01 -52.75 -19.79
CA ASN A 353 -18.31 -53.34 -19.57
C ASN A 353 -18.94 -53.71 -20.90
N PHE A 354 -19.38 -54.97 -21.02
CA PHE A 354 -20.15 -55.45 -22.14
C PHE A 354 -21.61 -55.54 -21.69
N LYS A 355 -22.46 -54.69 -22.25
CA LYS A 355 -23.89 -54.66 -21.91
C LYS A 355 -24.67 -55.51 -22.89
N THR A 356 -25.52 -56.39 -22.37
CA THR A 356 -26.60 -57.02 -23.13
C THR A 356 -27.85 -56.14 -22.97
N GLY A 357 -28.44 -55.72 -24.09
CA GLY A 357 -29.66 -54.91 -24.08
C GLY A 357 -30.76 -55.59 -23.28
N ALA A 358 -31.38 -54.86 -22.35
CA ALA A 358 -32.51 -55.33 -21.59
C ALA A 358 -33.80 -54.93 -22.32
N ASP A 359 -34.20 -55.70 -23.33
CA ASP A 359 -35.55 -55.77 -23.93
C ASP A 359 -35.53 -56.83 -25.04
N ALA A 360 -36.56 -57.67 -25.13
CA ALA A 360 -36.71 -58.74 -26.11
C ALA A 360 -37.33 -58.29 -27.46
N ASP A 361 -37.51 -57.00 -27.72
CA ASP A 361 -38.24 -56.51 -28.91
C ASP A 361 -37.63 -55.26 -29.58
N ALA A 362 -36.32 -55.24 -29.78
CA ALA A 362 -35.72 -54.35 -30.76
C ALA A 362 -34.56 -55.02 -31.48
N ALA A 363 -34.70 -55.23 -32.79
CA ALA A 363 -33.64 -55.61 -33.72
C ALA A 363 -32.50 -54.56 -33.85
N THR A 364 -32.37 -53.67 -32.88
CA THR A 364 -31.36 -52.61 -32.73
C THR A 364 -30.89 -52.48 -31.27
N ALA A 365 -30.97 -53.54 -30.47
CA ALA A 365 -30.49 -53.57 -29.09
C ALA A 365 -28.96 -53.77 -29.02
N ASN A 366 -28.26 -52.67 -28.77
CA ASN A 366 -26.81 -52.45 -28.81
C ASN A 366 -25.92 -53.55 -28.19
N ALA A 367 -25.28 -54.36 -29.05
CA ALA A 367 -24.16 -55.25 -28.76
C ALA A 367 -22.83 -54.48 -28.90
N GLY A 368 -22.14 -54.17 -27.79
CA GLY A 368 -20.91 -53.38 -27.81
C GLY A 368 -20.19 -53.28 -26.46
N VAL A 369 -19.04 -52.62 -26.46
CA VAL A 369 -18.23 -52.36 -25.26
C VAL A 369 -18.38 -50.89 -24.82
N SER A 370 -18.68 -50.70 -23.54
CA SER A 370 -18.66 -49.40 -22.88
C SER A 370 -17.55 -49.36 -21.85
N PHE A 371 -16.76 -48.30 -21.84
CA PHE A 371 -15.71 -48.09 -20.84
C PHE A 371 -15.60 -46.61 -20.51
N THR A 372 -15.06 -46.32 -19.34
CA THR A 372 -14.69 -44.95 -18.99
C THR A 372 -13.26 -44.74 -19.47
N ASP A 373 -13.12 -43.89 -20.48
CA ASP A 373 -11.82 -43.46 -20.98
C ASP A 373 -11.43 -42.13 -20.32
N THR A 374 -10.14 -41.81 -20.39
CA THR A 374 -9.58 -40.58 -19.83
C THR A 374 -8.99 -39.73 -20.95
N ALA A 375 -9.42 -38.47 -21.02
CA ALA A 375 -8.82 -37.47 -21.91
C ALA A 375 -8.03 -36.45 -21.11
N SER A 376 -6.87 -36.05 -21.65
CA SER A 376 -6.09 -34.96 -21.08
C SER A 376 -6.81 -33.61 -21.25
N LYS A 377 -6.54 -32.67 -20.34
CA LYS A 377 -7.05 -31.29 -20.43
C LYS A 377 -6.68 -30.62 -21.76
N GLU A 378 -5.47 -30.87 -22.25
CA GLU A 378 -4.99 -30.36 -23.54
C GLU A 378 -5.80 -30.90 -24.74
N THR A 379 -6.17 -32.18 -24.71
CA THR A 379 -7.00 -32.78 -25.77
C THR A 379 -8.38 -32.14 -25.82
N VAL A 380 -8.99 -31.94 -24.65
CA VAL A 380 -10.30 -31.28 -24.56
C VAL A 380 -10.20 -29.80 -24.95
N LEU A 381 -9.16 -29.10 -24.50
CA LEU A 381 -8.91 -27.71 -24.86
C LEU A 381 -8.80 -27.52 -26.37
N ASN A 382 -8.02 -28.35 -27.05
CA ASN A 382 -7.86 -28.27 -28.51
C ASN A 382 -9.20 -28.50 -29.22
N LYS A 383 -10.02 -29.43 -28.75
CA LYS A 383 -11.36 -29.68 -29.31
C LYS A 383 -12.32 -28.51 -29.08
N VAL A 384 -12.27 -27.87 -27.91
CA VAL A 384 -13.10 -26.70 -27.61
C VAL A 384 -12.63 -25.48 -28.42
N ALA A 385 -11.32 -25.26 -28.51
CA ALA A 385 -10.74 -24.11 -29.19
C ALA A 385 -10.95 -24.14 -30.71
N THR A 386 -10.96 -25.34 -31.30
CA THR A 386 -11.16 -25.55 -32.74
C THR A 386 -12.63 -25.71 -33.14
N ALA A 387 -13.57 -25.74 -32.18
CA ALA A 387 -14.99 -25.89 -32.46
C ALA A 387 -15.53 -24.71 -33.30
N LYS A 388 -16.06 -25.04 -34.48
CA LYS A 388 -16.59 -24.12 -35.50
C LYS A 388 -18.00 -24.52 -35.90
N GLN A 389 -18.97 -23.64 -35.68
CA GLN A 389 -20.25 -23.71 -36.40
C GLN A 389 -20.11 -22.94 -37.72
N GLY A 390 -20.25 -23.65 -38.83
CA GLY A 390 -20.39 -23.11 -40.18
C GLY A 390 -21.78 -22.50 -40.38
N LYS A 391 -21.84 -21.45 -41.20
CA LYS A 391 -23.08 -20.80 -41.59
C LYS A 391 -23.98 -21.78 -42.35
N ALA A 392 -25.23 -21.90 -41.91
CA ALA A 392 -26.43 -22.29 -42.66
C ALA A 392 -26.21 -23.00 -44.01
N ALA A 393 -25.87 -24.29 -43.98
CA ALA A 393 -26.38 -25.37 -44.85
C ALA A 393 -25.44 -26.58 -44.68
N ALA A 394 -25.92 -27.60 -43.95
CA ALA A 394 -25.48 -28.99 -43.94
C ALA A 394 -24.31 -29.33 -44.89
N ALA A 395 -23.10 -28.99 -44.48
CA ALA A 395 -21.87 -29.50 -45.06
C ALA A 395 -21.01 -30.00 -43.89
N ASP A 396 -20.59 -31.26 -43.97
CA ASP A 396 -19.72 -31.95 -43.00
C ASP A 396 -18.70 -31.00 -42.34
N GLY A 397 -18.80 -30.80 -41.01
CA GLY A 397 -17.78 -30.08 -40.23
C GLY A 397 -18.26 -29.16 -39.11
N ASP A 398 -19.57 -28.99 -38.90
CA ASP A 398 -20.11 -28.11 -37.86
C ASP A 398 -19.88 -28.69 -36.45
N THR A 399 -18.85 -28.17 -35.78
CA THR A 399 -18.44 -28.55 -34.43
C THR A 399 -18.85 -27.47 -33.42
N SER A 400 -19.57 -27.83 -32.37
CA SER A 400 -19.87 -26.93 -31.26
C SER A 400 -19.37 -27.52 -29.96
N ALA A 401 -18.77 -26.68 -29.11
CA ALA A 401 -18.34 -27.07 -27.79
C ALA A 401 -19.12 -26.26 -26.75
N THR A 402 -19.74 -26.94 -25.79
CA THR A 402 -20.47 -26.32 -24.69
C THR A 402 -19.84 -26.75 -23.38
N ILE A 403 -19.40 -25.79 -22.58
CA ILE A 403 -18.92 -26.04 -21.23
C ILE A 403 -20.07 -25.73 -20.27
N THR A 404 -20.39 -26.68 -19.40
CA THR A 404 -21.45 -26.57 -18.40
C THR A 404 -20.85 -26.61 -17.01
N TYR A 405 -21.01 -25.51 -16.29
CA TYR A 405 -20.61 -25.36 -14.90
C TYR A 405 -21.81 -25.65 -14.00
N LYS A 406 -21.66 -26.61 -13.08
CA LYS A 406 -22.65 -26.94 -12.06
C LYS A 406 -22.33 -26.16 -10.80
N SER A 407 -23.25 -25.29 -10.39
CA SER A 407 -23.18 -24.58 -9.11
C SER A 407 -24.45 -24.87 -8.33
N GLY A 408 -24.45 -25.99 -7.59
CA GLY A 408 -25.63 -26.49 -6.88
C GLY A 408 -26.76 -26.88 -7.82
N VAL A 409 -27.90 -26.18 -7.76
CA VAL A 409 -29.08 -26.40 -8.61
C VAL A 409 -29.05 -25.55 -9.89
N GLN A 410 -28.12 -24.58 -9.98
CA GLN A 410 -27.98 -23.71 -11.15
C GLN A 410 -26.92 -24.24 -12.11
N THR A 411 -27.19 -24.14 -13.42
CA THR A 411 -26.25 -24.51 -14.48
C THR A 411 -25.93 -23.30 -15.34
N TYR A 412 -24.65 -22.97 -15.46
CA TYR A 412 -24.16 -21.94 -16.37
C TYR A 412 -23.50 -22.61 -17.57
N GLN A 413 -23.69 -22.04 -18.77
CA GLN A 413 -23.14 -22.59 -20.00
C GLN A 413 -22.32 -21.55 -20.76
N ALA A 414 -21.15 -21.95 -21.24
CA ALA A 414 -20.34 -21.20 -22.19
C ALA A 414 -20.26 -21.98 -23.51
N VAL A 415 -20.63 -21.33 -24.62
CA VAL A 415 -20.70 -21.96 -25.94
C VAL A 415 -19.56 -21.42 -26.83
N PHE A 416 -18.77 -22.34 -27.36
CA PHE A 416 -17.68 -22.10 -28.29
C PHE A 416 -18.08 -22.65 -29.66
N ALA A 417 -18.23 -21.73 -30.60
CA ALA A 417 -18.72 -22.00 -31.95
C ALA A 417 -18.05 -21.13 -33.02
N ALA A 418 -17.18 -20.20 -32.62
CA ALA A 418 -16.57 -19.22 -33.52
C ALA A 418 -15.29 -19.73 -34.21
N GLY A 419 -14.68 -20.81 -33.71
CA GLY A 419 -13.45 -21.37 -34.28
C GLY A 419 -12.18 -20.58 -34.04
N ASP A 420 -12.26 -19.55 -33.19
CA ASP A 420 -11.17 -18.70 -32.75
C ASP A 420 -10.83 -18.94 -31.25
N GLY A 421 -11.45 -19.95 -30.65
CA GLY A 421 -11.31 -20.28 -29.24
C GLY A 421 -11.97 -19.31 -28.27
N THR A 422 -12.87 -18.43 -28.72
CA THR A 422 -13.64 -17.52 -27.86
C THR A 422 -15.11 -17.95 -27.71
N ALA A 423 -15.71 -17.63 -26.56
CA ALA A 423 -17.13 -17.86 -26.31
C ALA A 423 -17.97 -16.93 -27.20
N SER A 424 -18.92 -17.48 -27.94
CA SER A 424 -19.60 -16.76 -29.02
C SER A 424 -20.76 -15.89 -28.53
N ALA A 425 -20.92 -14.72 -29.17
CA ALA A 425 -21.95 -13.71 -28.89
C ALA A 425 -23.21 -13.81 -29.76
N LYS A 426 -23.12 -14.37 -30.96
CA LYS A 426 -24.21 -14.50 -31.95
C LYS A 426 -23.68 -15.05 -33.27
N TYR A 427 -24.37 -16.03 -33.83
CA TYR A 427 -24.54 -16.17 -35.28
C TYR A 427 -25.99 -15.81 -35.61
N ALA A 428 -26.17 -14.77 -36.41
CA ALA A 428 -27.48 -14.28 -36.85
C ALA A 428 -27.95 -15.06 -38.09
N ASP A 429 -28.28 -16.35 -37.93
CA ASP A 429 -29.35 -17.00 -38.72
C ASP A 429 -29.66 -18.39 -38.12
N LYS A 430 -30.97 -18.68 -37.98
CA LYS A 430 -31.62 -19.93 -37.56
C LYS A 430 -31.64 -20.34 -36.08
N ALA A 431 -32.81 -20.05 -35.49
CA ALA A 431 -33.74 -20.91 -34.74
C ALA A 431 -33.31 -21.77 -33.53
N ASP A 432 -32.05 -22.13 -33.28
CA ASP A 432 -31.72 -23.02 -32.13
C ASP A 432 -30.51 -22.56 -31.28
N VAL A 433 -30.06 -21.31 -31.47
CA VAL A 433 -29.05 -20.62 -30.63
C VAL A 433 -29.53 -19.20 -30.31
N SER A 434 -30.82 -19.03 -30.11
CA SER A 434 -31.49 -17.72 -30.05
C SER A 434 -31.22 -16.92 -28.77
N ASN A 435 -30.52 -17.50 -27.77
CA ASN A 435 -30.26 -16.87 -26.46
C ASN A 435 -28.80 -16.97 -25.98
N ALA A 436 -27.83 -17.35 -26.82
CA ALA A 436 -26.42 -17.35 -26.40
C ALA A 436 -25.95 -15.89 -26.24
N THR A 437 -25.77 -15.47 -24.99
CA THR A 437 -25.17 -14.17 -24.66
C THR A 437 -23.67 -14.34 -24.62
N ALA A 438 -22.93 -13.41 -25.23
CA ALA A 438 -21.47 -13.41 -25.19
C ALA A 438 -20.97 -13.48 -23.76
N THR A 439 -19.97 -14.31 -23.49
CA THR A 439 -19.37 -14.41 -22.16
C THR A 439 -17.96 -13.83 -22.18
N TYR A 440 -17.69 -12.99 -21.19
CA TYR A 440 -16.44 -12.30 -20.97
C TYR A 440 -15.88 -12.71 -19.61
N THR A 441 -14.61 -12.43 -19.40
CA THR A 441 -13.95 -12.53 -18.10
C THR A 441 -13.64 -11.11 -17.63
N ASP A 442 -14.07 -10.77 -16.42
CA ASP A 442 -13.75 -9.49 -15.80
C ASP A 442 -12.32 -9.46 -15.23
N ALA A 443 -11.95 -8.33 -14.62
CA ALA A 443 -10.63 -8.15 -14.03
C ALA A 443 -10.37 -9.09 -12.83
N ASP A 444 -11.43 -9.54 -12.15
CA ASP A 444 -11.35 -10.45 -11.00
C ASP A 444 -11.31 -11.93 -11.43
N GLY A 445 -11.41 -12.19 -12.74
CA GLY A 445 -11.46 -13.54 -13.29
C GLY A 445 -12.86 -14.15 -13.33
N GLU A 446 -13.89 -13.40 -12.96
CA GLU A 446 -15.28 -13.89 -12.96
C GLU A 446 -15.90 -13.81 -14.37
N MET A 447 -16.80 -14.75 -14.66
CA MET A 447 -17.54 -14.76 -15.92
C MET A 447 -18.67 -13.73 -15.89
N THR A 448 -18.78 -12.93 -16.96
CA THR A 448 -19.81 -11.87 -17.09
C THR A 448 -20.34 -11.80 -18.51
N THR A 449 -21.57 -11.33 -18.68
CA THR A 449 -22.16 -11.08 -20.02
C THR A 449 -21.89 -9.67 -20.53
N ILE A 450 -21.25 -8.82 -19.72
CA ILE A 450 -20.95 -7.44 -20.05
C ILE A 450 -19.58 -7.35 -20.72
N GLY A 451 -19.56 -7.04 -22.01
CA GLY A 451 -18.31 -6.87 -22.77
C GLY A 451 -17.59 -5.56 -22.49
N SER A 452 -18.35 -4.50 -22.25
CA SER A 452 -17.79 -3.20 -21.87
C SER A 452 -18.82 -2.36 -21.15
N TYR A 453 -18.36 -1.47 -20.28
CA TYR A 453 -19.18 -0.44 -19.67
C TYR A 453 -18.40 0.87 -19.56
N THR A 454 -19.13 1.98 -19.48
CA THR A 454 -18.56 3.31 -19.39
C THR A 454 -18.92 3.94 -18.05
N THR A 455 -17.94 4.53 -17.38
CA THR A 455 -18.15 5.33 -16.16
C THR A 455 -17.71 6.76 -16.45
N LYS A 456 -18.58 7.71 -16.11
CA LYS A 456 -18.33 9.15 -16.21
C LYS A 456 -17.94 9.69 -14.85
N TYR A 457 -16.97 10.61 -14.82
CA TYR A 457 -16.47 11.21 -13.60
C TYR A 457 -16.67 12.72 -13.58
N SER A 458 -16.89 13.24 -12.38
CA SER A 458 -16.95 14.66 -12.07
C SER A 458 -15.74 15.03 -11.22
N ILE A 459 -15.10 16.15 -11.56
CA ILE A 459 -13.92 16.68 -10.89
C ILE A 459 -14.32 18.01 -10.25
N ASP A 460 -14.20 18.12 -8.94
CA ASP A 460 -14.44 19.36 -8.22
C ASP A 460 -13.26 20.33 -8.43
N ALA A 461 -13.57 21.51 -8.99
CA ALA A 461 -12.57 22.52 -9.35
C ALA A 461 -11.88 23.16 -8.12
N ASN A 462 -12.46 23.07 -6.93
CA ASN A 462 -11.95 23.74 -5.73
C ASN A 462 -10.96 22.88 -4.94
N ASN A 463 -11.13 21.56 -4.95
CA ASN A 463 -10.35 20.63 -4.12
C ASN A 463 -9.74 19.46 -4.93
N GLY A 464 -10.01 19.37 -6.24
CA GLY A 464 -9.48 18.32 -7.10
C GLY A 464 -10.11 16.93 -6.87
N LYS A 465 -11.16 16.84 -6.05
CA LYS A 465 -11.84 15.59 -5.70
C LYS A 465 -12.53 15.00 -6.92
N VAL A 466 -12.35 13.70 -7.12
CA VAL A 466 -12.98 12.96 -8.20
C VAL A 466 -14.14 12.13 -7.65
N THR A 467 -15.29 12.26 -8.30
CA THR A 467 -16.51 11.51 -7.96
C THR A 467 -17.11 10.84 -9.19
N VAL A 468 -17.87 9.78 -8.99
CA VAL A 468 -18.63 9.11 -10.06
C VAL A 468 -19.86 9.95 -10.40
N ASP A 469 -20.00 10.36 -11.66
CA ASP A 469 -21.11 11.18 -12.17
C ASP A 469 -22.25 10.30 -12.69
N SER A 470 -21.93 9.35 -13.57
CA SER A 470 -22.90 8.44 -14.19
C SER A 470 -22.20 7.23 -14.79
N GLY A 471 -22.94 6.26 -15.34
CA GLY A 471 -22.35 5.15 -16.08
C GLY A 471 -23.38 4.21 -16.69
N THR A 472 -22.91 3.27 -17.50
CA THR A 472 -23.75 2.31 -18.26
C THR A 472 -23.67 0.88 -17.75
N GLY A 473 -22.82 0.60 -16.76
CA GLY A 473 -22.69 -0.73 -16.17
C GLY A 473 -23.94 -1.16 -15.39
N THR A 474 -24.14 -2.48 -15.28
CA THR A 474 -25.28 -3.10 -14.58
C THR A 474 -24.79 -4.13 -13.57
N GLY A 475 -25.61 -4.46 -12.57
CA GLY A 475 -25.23 -5.45 -11.53
C GLY A 475 -24.01 -4.98 -10.72
N LYS A 476 -22.99 -5.84 -10.60
CA LYS A 476 -21.70 -5.54 -9.92
C LYS A 476 -20.99 -4.31 -10.49
N TYR A 477 -21.20 -3.98 -11.78
CA TYR A 477 -20.56 -2.85 -12.46
C TYR A 477 -21.43 -1.59 -12.49
N ALA A 478 -22.55 -1.56 -11.76
CA ALA A 478 -23.40 -0.39 -11.69
C ALA A 478 -22.62 0.82 -11.12
N PRO A 479 -22.72 2.01 -11.72
CA PRO A 479 -22.00 3.18 -11.25
C PRO A 479 -22.51 3.59 -9.86
N LYS A 480 -21.60 3.68 -8.88
CA LYS A 480 -21.91 4.24 -7.56
C LYS A 480 -21.92 5.78 -7.63
N VAL A 481 -22.96 6.35 -8.25
CA VAL A 481 -23.08 7.81 -8.46
C VAL A 481 -22.90 8.58 -7.15
N GLY A 482 -22.04 9.60 -7.16
CA GLY A 482 -21.68 10.43 -6.02
C GLY A 482 -20.56 9.87 -5.13
N ALA A 483 -20.14 8.62 -5.32
CA ALA A 483 -19.02 8.05 -4.57
C ALA A 483 -17.70 8.71 -4.97
N GLU A 484 -16.81 8.86 -3.99
CA GLU A 484 -15.42 9.26 -4.23
C GLU A 484 -14.64 8.15 -4.92
N VAL A 485 -13.73 8.54 -5.80
CA VAL A 485 -12.90 7.61 -6.54
C VAL A 485 -11.52 7.56 -5.91
N TYR A 486 -11.01 6.35 -5.76
CA TYR A 486 -9.69 6.05 -5.24
C TYR A 486 -8.90 5.22 -6.25
N VAL A 487 -7.59 5.16 -6.05
CA VAL A 487 -6.66 4.30 -6.79
C VAL A 487 -6.28 3.15 -5.87
N SER A 488 -6.55 1.91 -6.29
CA SER A 488 -6.13 0.70 -5.59
C SER A 488 -4.61 0.51 -5.66
N ALA A 489 -4.05 -0.40 -4.85
CA ALA A 489 -2.63 -0.75 -4.91
C ALA A 489 -2.20 -1.28 -6.29
N ASN A 490 -3.13 -1.85 -7.07
CA ASN A 490 -2.87 -2.34 -8.42
C ASN A 490 -2.94 -1.22 -9.49
N GLY A 491 -3.12 0.03 -9.07
CA GLY A 491 -3.24 1.19 -9.95
C GLY A 491 -4.60 1.28 -10.67
N THR A 492 -5.59 0.48 -10.27
CA THR A 492 -6.93 0.51 -10.84
C THR A 492 -7.82 1.48 -10.08
N LEU A 493 -8.74 2.14 -10.79
CA LEU A 493 -9.72 3.00 -10.14
C LEU A 493 -10.77 2.17 -9.42
N THR A 494 -11.10 2.55 -8.19
CA THR A 494 -12.12 1.92 -7.36
C THR A 494 -12.93 2.98 -6.63
N THR A 495 -14.15 2.63 -6.23
CA THR A 495 -15.00 3.46 -5.36
C THR A 495 -14.91 3.09 -3.89
N ASP A 496 -14.19 2.01 -3.58
CA ASP A 496 -14.02 1.58 -2.21
C ASP A 496 -12.84 2.32 -1.61
N ALA A 497 -13.05 2.91 -0.42
CA ALA A 497 -11.98 3.62 0.29
C ALA A 497 -10.86 2.67 0.76
N THR A 498 -11.11 1.36 0.73
CA THR A 498 -10.15 0.33 1.07
C THR A 498 -10.15 -0.82 0.06
N SER A 499 -8.99 -1.42 -0.22
CA SER A 499 -8.87 -2.68 -0.98
C SER A 499 -8.42 -3.83 -0.08
N GLU A 500 -8.66 -5.09 -0.47
CA GLU A 500 -7.95 -6.23 0.12
C GLU A 500 -6.44 -6.05 -0.13
N GLY A 501 -5.67 -6.07 0.95
CA GLY A 501 -4.25 -5.79 0.95
C GLY A 501 -3.46 -7.00 0.49
N THR A 502 -2.86 -6.93 -0.69
CA THR A 502 -1.76 -7.83 -1.05
C THR A 502 -0.56 -7.55 -0.13
N VAL A 503 0.24 -8.58 0.18
CA VAL A 503 1.50 -8.43 0.95
C VAL A 503 2.33 -7.27 0.39
N THR A 504 2.82 -6.38 1.27
CA THR A 504 3.67 -5.25 0.87
C THR A 504 4.88 -5.78 0.11
N LYS A 505 5.12 -5.26 -1.10
CA LYS A 505 6.30 -5.62 -1.89
C LYS A 505 7.56 -5.09 -1.21
N ASP A 506 8.55 -5.96 -0.97
CA ASP A 506 9.81 -5.65 -0.30
C ASP A 506 9.62 -4.90 1.05
N PRO A 507 8.92 -5.50 2.04
CA PRO A 507 8.45 -4.76 3.23
C PRO A 507 9.60 -4.22 4.09
N LEU A 508 10.73 -4.93 4.16
CA LEU A 508 11.92 -4.45 4.85
C LEU A 508 12.52 -3.20 4.19
N LYS A 509 12.45 -3.10 2.86
CA LYS A 509 12.94 -1.93 2.13
C LYS A 509 12.09 -0.70 2.43
N ALA A 510 10.76 -0.86 2.47
CA ALA A 510 9.84 0.22 2.85
C ALA A 510 10.14 0.73 4.28
N LEU A 511 10.39 -0.18 5.22
CA LEU A 511 10.77 0.20 6.59
C LEU A 511 12.15 0.87 6.66
N ASP A 512 13.14 0.37 5.91
CA ASP A 512 14.47 0.99 5.85
C ASP A 512 14.41 2.41 5.25
N GLU A 513 13.55 2.64 4.26
CA GLU A 513 13.28 3.98 3.71
C GLU A 513 12.61 4.91 4.74
N ALA A 514 11.62 4.40 5.48
CA ALA A 514 10.95 5.14 6.55
C ALA A 514 11.92 5.51 7.69
N ILE A 515 12.72 4.56 8.17
CA ILE A 515 13.76 4.79 9.20
C ILE A 515 14.78 5.83 8.69
N SER A 516 15.22 5.72 7.44
CA SER A 516 16.15 6.68 6.84
C SER A 516 15.57 8.10 6.79
N SER A 517 14.27 8.25 6.52
CA SER A 517 13.59 9.55 6.53
C SER A 517 13.63 10.18 7.93
N ILE A 518 13.35 9.40 8.98
CA ILE A 518 13.41 9.86 10.37
C ILE A 518 14.83 10.23 10.77
N ASP A 519 15.83 9.41 10.45
CA ASP A 519 17.23 9.68 10.80
C ASP A 519 17.74 10.96 10.14
N LYS A 520 17.34 11.23 8.88
CA LYS A 520 17.63 12.51 8.22
C LYS A 520 17.01 13.68 8.95
N PHE A 521 15.77 13.56 9.42
CA PHE A 521 15.10 14.63 10.13
C PHE A 521 15.74 14.88 11.50
N ARG A 522 16.04 13.82 12.25
CA ARG A 522 16.77 13.87 13.53
C ARG A 522 18.15 14.52 13.39
N SER A 523 18.89 14.14 12.34
CA SER A 523 20.18 14.76 12.01
C SER A 523 20.05 16.26 11.77
N SER A 524 19.00 16.70 11.07
CA SER A 524 18.73 18.12 10.85
C SER A 524 18.39 18.87 12.15
N LEU A 525 17.60 18.27 13.05
CA LEU A 525 17.29 18.84 14.36
C LEU A 525 18.54 18.94 15.24
N GLY A 526 19.39 17.91 15.25
CA GLY A 526 20.68 17.95 15.95
C GLY A 526 21.60 19.06 15.43
N ALA A 527 21.65 19.26 14.11
CA ALA A 527 22.39 20.38 13.52
C ALA A 527 21.81 21.75 13.95
N ILE A 528 20.48 21.87 14.05
CA ILE A 528 19.83 23.09 14.53
C ILE A 528 20.11 23.32 16.02
N GLN A 529 20.09 22.29 16.86
CA GLN A 529 20.46 22.40 18.28
C GLN A 529 21.88 22.96 18.44
N ASN A 530 22.85 22.43 17.69
CA ASN A 530 24.24 22.91 17.70
C ASN A 530 24.36 24.38 17.23
N ARG A 531 23.58 24.76 16.20
CA ARG A 531 23.55 26.14 15.70
C ARG A 531 22.92 27.11 16.70
N LEU A 532 21.84 26.71 17.36
CA LEU A 532 21.18 27.50 18.39
C LEU A 532 22.07 27.65 19.62
N ASP A 533 22.76 26.60 20.05
CA ASP A 533 23.71 26.65 21.17
C ASP A 533 24.90 27.59 20.88
N SER A 534 25.44 27.50 19.66
CA SER A 534 26.47 28.43 19.18
C SER A 534 25.96 29.87 19.13
N ALA A 535 24.71 30.08 18.69
CA ALA A 535 24.07 31.39 18.67
C ALA A 535 23.90 31.93 20.11
N VAL A 536 23.43 31.12 21.05
CA VAL A 536 23.31 31.49 22.49
C VAL A 536 24.66 31.93 23.03
N THR A 537 25.72 31.16 22.79
CA THR A 537 27.09 31.50 23.24
C THR A 537 27.55 32.84 22.65
N ASN A 538 27.33 33.07 21.36
CA ASN A 538 27.69 34.33 20.70
C ASN A 538 26.85 35.53 21.22
N LEU A 539 25.55 35.33 21.41
CA LEU A 539 24.64 36.34 21.97
C LEU A 539 25.06 36.74 23.38
N ASN A 540 25.42 35.77 24.22
CA ASN A 540 25.92 36.01 25.57
C ASN A 540 27.23 36.81 25.54
N ASN A 541 28.19 36.41 24.70
CA ASN A 541 29.46 37.15 24.53
C ASN A 541 29.23 38.59 24.05
N THR A 542 28.34 38.78 23.07
CA THR A 542 28.01 40.11 22.55
C THR A 542 27.31 40.95 23.60
N THR A 543 26.42 40.34 24.39
CA THR A 543 25.73 41.00 25.51
C THR A 543 26.73 41.46 26.57
N THR A 544 27.70 40.62 26.95
CA THR A 544 28.78 40.97 27.88
C THR A 544 29.62 42.12 27.33
N ASN A 545 30.09 42.02 26.08
CA ASN A 545 30.91 43.06 25.45
C ASN A 545 30.16 44.41 25.33
N LEU A 546 28.87 44.39 24.99
CA LEU A 546 28.05 45.61 24.95
C LEU A 546 27.78 46.17 26.35
N SER A 547 27.63 45.30 27.35
CA SER A 547 27.48 45.74 28.75
C SER A 547 28.76 46.41 29.26
N GLU A 548 29.93 45.85 28.94
CA GLU A 548 31.22 46.50 29.24
C GLU A 548 31.42 47.82 28.49
N ALA A 549 31.03 47.87 27.20
CA ALA A 549 31.09 49.10 26.42
C ALA A 549 30.11 50.16 26.96
N GLN A 550 28.93 49.75 27.41
CA GLN A 550 27.97 50.63 28.09
C GLN A 550 28.55 51.15 29.41
N SER A 551 29.13 50.28 30.24
CA SER A 551 29.77 50.64 31.51
C SER A 551 30.87 51.69 31.30
N ARG A 552 31.74 51.54 30.30
CA ARG A 552 32.78 52.56 29.97
C ARG A 552 32.21 53.93 29.59
N ILE A 553 31.00 53.98 29.06
CA ILE A 553 30.34 55.23 28.65
C ILE A 553 29.58 55.82 29.84
N GLN A 554 28.84 55.00 30.56
CA GLN A 554 27.83 55.44 31.49
C GLN A 554 28.32 55.46 32.93
N ASP A 555 29.26 54.62 33.34
CA ASP A 555 29.65 54.49 34.74
C ASP A 555 30.56 55.64 35.18
N ALA A 556 30.34 56.09 36.41
CA ALA A 556 31.18 57.08 37.06
C ALA A 556 32.42 56.42 37.67
N ASP A 557 33.59 57.00 37.42
CA ASP A 557 34.78 56.66 38.20
C ASP A 557 34.64 57.26 39.60
N TYR A 558 34.36 56.38 40.57
CA TYR A 558 34.15 56.73 41.96
C TYR A 558 35.32 57.54 42.54
N ALA A 559 36.57 57.18 42.21
CA ALA A 559 37.74 57.89 42.73
C ALA A 559 37.79 59.34 42.23
N THR A 560 37.48 59.54 40.94
CA THR A 560 37.45 60.86 40.32
C THR A 560 36.27 61.70 40.85
N GLU A 561 35.06 61.13 40.96
CA GLU A 561 33.89 61.87 41.44
C GLU A 561 33.95 62.21 42.93
N VAL A 562 34.51 61.33 43.78
CA VAL A 562 34.77 61.65 45.20
C VAL A 562 35.80 62.79 45.32
N SER A 563 36.84 62.79 44.49
CA SER A 563 37.83 63.87 44.45
C SER A 563 37.20 65.21 44.05
N ASN A 564 36.35 65.20 43.01
CA ASN A 564 35.60 66.38 42.57
C ASN A 564 34.60 66.88 43.62
N MET A 565 33.87 65.98 44.29
CA MET A 565 32.97 66.30 45.40
C MET A 565 33.75 66.95 46.54
N SER A 566 34.86 66.34 46.96
CA SER A 566 35.71 66.85 48.05
C SER A 566 36.27 68.23 47.71
N LYS A 567 36.75 68.43 46.48
CA LYS A 567 37.18 69.73 45.97
C LYS A 567 36.06 70.76 46.00
N ALA A 568 34.86 70.41 45.52
CA ALA A 568 33.71 71.31 45.51
C ALA A 568 33.26 71.70 46.94
N GLN A 569 33.27 70.77 47.89
CA GLN A 569 33.00 71.04 49.31
C GLN A 569 34.01 72.01 49.92
N ILE A 570 35.32 71.79 49.68
CA ILE A 570 36.38 72.68 50.17
C ILE A 570 36.22 74.09 49.60
N ILE A 571 35.94 74.23 48.30
CA ILE A 571 35.75 75.54 47.68
C ILE A 571 34.44 76.19 48.15
N GLN A 572 33.39 75.43 48.45
CA GLN A 572 32.17 75.98 49.05
C GLN A 572 32.42 76.55 50.45
N GLN A 573 33.17 75.85 51.30
CA GLN A 573 33.57 76.34 52.62
C GLN A 573 34.47 77.59 52.52
N ALA A 574 35.46 77.56 51.63
CA ALA A 574 36.34 78.70 51.38
C ALA A 574 35.59 79.89 50.77
N GLY A 575 34.65 79.64 49.85
CA GLY A 575 33.81 80.65 49.21
C GLY A 575 32.91 81.36 50.21
N ASN A 576 32.30 80.65 51.16
CA ASN A 576 31.52 81.25 52.23
C ASN A 576 32.38 82.15 53.15
N SER A 577 33.62 81.73 53.44
CA SER A 577 34.59 82.55 54.19
C SER A 577 35.00 83.82 53.44
N VAL A 578 35.22 83.73 52.13
CA VAL A 578 35.55 84.87 51.26
C VAL A 578 34.35 85.80 51.06
N LEU A 579 33.13 85.27 50.92
CA LEU A 579 31.90 86.04 50.85
C LEU A 579 31.67 86.84 52.14
N ALA A 580 31.88 86.20 53.29
CA ALA A 580 31.81 86.86 54.60
C ALA A 580 32.82 88.03 54.70
N LYS A 581 34.06 87.83 54.25
CA LYS A 581 35.09 88.90 54.18
C LYS A 581 34.74 89.99 53.15
N ALA A 582 34.24 89.61 51.97
CA ALA A 582 33.88 90.54 50.89
C ALA A 582 32.67 91.42 51.25
N ASN A 583 31.80 90.96 52.16
CA ASN A 583 30.69 91.74 52.71
C ASN A 583 31.10 92.64 53.89
N GLN A 584 32.18 92.31 54.61
CA GLN A 584 32.73 93.15 55.70
C GLN A 584 33.44 94.41 55.20
N VAL A 585 34.13 94.35 54.05
CA VAL A 585 34.91 95.49 53.52
C VAL A 585 34.04 96.74 53.21
N PRO A 586 32.88 96.64 52.52
CA PRO A 586 31.99 97.78 52.34
C PRO A 586 31.32 98.24 53.64
N GLN A 587 31.02 97.34 54.58
CA GLN A 587 30.44 97.68 55.88
C GLN A 587 31.41 98.47 56.77
N GLN A 588 32.70 98.14 56.72
CA GLN A 588 33.74 98.92 57.40
C GLN A 588 33.90 100.33 56.80
N VAL A 589 33.75 100.48 55.48
CA VAL A 589 33.82 101.79 54.81
C VAL A 589 32.54 102.62 55.04
N LEU A 590 31.36 102.01 55.07
CA LEU A 590 30.10 102.67 55.43
C LEU A 590 30.08 103.10 56.91
N SER A 591 30.66 102.29 57.80
CA SER A 591 30.89 102.66 59.21
C SER A 591 31.79 103.90 59.34
N LEU A 592 32.82 104.01 58.51
CA LEU A 592 33.74 105.17 58.46
C LEU A 592 33.17 106.42 57.75
N LEU A 593 32.03 106.31 57.04
CA LEU A 593 31.34 107.44 56.41
C LEU A 593 30.08 107.89 57.19
N GLN A 594 29.61 107.10 58.17
CA GLN A 594 28.45 107.42 59.02
C GLN A 594 28.82 107.85 60.44
N GLY A 595 30.10 107.74 60.82
CA GLY A 595 30.68 108.39 62.02
C GLY A 595 31.59 109.52 61.59
#